data_AF-A0A1B6JFD0-F1
#
_entry.id   AF-A0A1B6JFD0-F1
#
_cell.length_a   1.000
_cell.length_b   1.000
_cell.length_c   1.000
_cell.angle_alpha   90.00
_cell.angle_beta   90.00
_cell.angle_gamma   90.00
#
_symmetry.space_group_name_H-M   'P 1'
#
loop_
_entity.id
_entity.type
_entity.pdbx_description
1 polymer ?
#
loop_
_entity_poly.entity_id
_entity_poly.type
_entity_poly.pdbx_seq_one_letter_code
_entity_poly.pdbx_strand_id
1 'polypeptide(L)'
;MATLEDGLEFPPELCWLPQSLVGVAGLDTLNNAVHRIVWEALANSRRQDRSPVHFKLLGPVHEFPPMKPKRNSYEWYIPKGILKRNWMKKHLKEVPAVVAIFYDLDWDDPEWPEKKIECTSRVQSIRAALEGRHTRLGVVLIQHKAPAVAGEDVLAVDRAAALCAAADINPKCLFVLPHVDHLQGYVLRLENALYEMAQGYYQQEIRHVKSHREFLNKTTHQYLFVRHQYKMAFLNELKHDNRNSHVHYSTSYSNLLELRVNDTNSLEVKTVAGYINYKVCRL
;
A
#
# COMPACT_ATOMS: atom_id res chain seq x y z
N MET A 1 12.18 -12.79 30.88
CA MET A 1 13.49 -13.05 30.28
C MET A 1 13.56 -12.27 28.97
N ALA A 2 14.24 -11.13 28.96
CA ALA A 2 14.54 -10.42 27.73
C ALA A 2 15.62 -11.23 27.00
N THR A 3 15.28 -11.85 25.89
CA THR A 3 16.27 -12.39 24.95
C THR A 3 17.16 -11.22 24.55
N LEU A 4 18.47 -11.36 24.77
CA LEU A 4 19.46 -10.57 24.07
C LEU A 4 19.24 -10.82 22.58
N GLU A 5 18.50 -9.94 21.91
CA GLU A 5 18.53 -9.87 20.45
C GLU A 5 19.97 -9.52 20.09
N ASP A 6 20.67 -10.49 19.52
CA ASP A 6 22.03 -10.33 19.06
C ASP A 6 22.03 -9.16 18.07
N GLY A 7 22.75 -8.07 18.39
CA GLY A 7 22.76 -6.82 17.61
C GLY A 7 23.35 -6.95 16.19
N LEU A 8 23.51 -8.18 15.72
CA LEU A 8 24.03 -8.61 14.43
C LEU A 8 22.93 -9.06 13.47
N GLU A 9 21.71 -9.31 13.94
CA GLU A 9 20.61 -9.72 13.06
C GLU A 9 19.98 -8.53 12.34
N PHE A 10 19.70 -8.70 11.05
CA PHE A 10 18.96 -7.71 10.28
C PHE A 10 17.50 -7.64 10.74
N PRO A 11 16.88 -6.44 10.74
CA PRO A 11 15.47 -6.33 11.09
C PRO A 11 14.64 -7.14 10.08
N PRO A 12 13.61 -7.87 10.53
CA PRO A 12 12.84 -8.76 9.67
C PRO A 12 12.22 -8.02 8.48
N GLU A 13 11.81 -6.76 8.65
CA GLU A 13 11.29 -5.92 7.56
C GLU A 13 12.29 -5.70 6.41
N LEU A 14 13.59 -5.74 6.69
CA LEU A 14 14.64 -5.68 5.65
C LEU A 14 14.72 -6.99 4.88
N CYS A 15 14.62 -8.11 5.59
CA CYS A 15 14.74 -9.49 5.10
C CYS A 15 13.50 -10.00 4.36
N TRP A 16 12.40 -9.26 4.36
CA TRP A 16 11.19 -9.66 3.63
C TRP A 16 11.27 -9.26 2.16
N LEU A 17 10.63 -10.05 1.29
CA LEU A 17 10.38 -9.63 -0.08
C LEU A 17 9.22 -8.62 -0.03
N PRO A 18 9.43 -7.34 -0.36
CA PRO A 18 8.38 -6.35 -0.22
C PRO A 18 7.20 -6.67 -1.14
N GLN A 19 6.01 -6.80 -0.56
CA GLN A 19 4.75 -6.99 -1.29
C GLN A 19 3.89 -5.75 -1.14
N SER A 20 3.07 -5.47 -2.15
CA SER A 20 2.10 -4.37 -2.12
C SER A 20 1.04 -4.62 -1.05
N LEU A 21 0.98 -3.79 -0.02
CA LEU A 21 -0.01 -3.95 1.05
C LEU A 21 -1.38 -3.43 0.61
N VAL A 22 -2.38 -4.30 0.61
CA VAL A 22 -3.79 -3.98 0.32
C VAL A 22 -4.64 -4.27 1.56
N GLY A 23 -5.32 -3.25 2.06
CA GLY A 23 -6.31 -3.38 3.12
C GLY A 23 -7.65 -3.84 2.57
N VAL A 24 -8.27 -4.82 3.21
CA VAL A 24 -9.61 -5.33 2.85
C VAL A 24 -10.59 -4.93 3.95
N ALA A 25 -11.57 -4.10 3.63
CA ALA A 25 -12.60 -3.65 4.56
C ALA A 25 -13.98 -4.14 4.12
N GLY A 26 -14.92 -4.26 5.06
CA GLY A 26 -16.32 -4.58 4.75
C GLY A 26 -16.67 -6.07 4.64
N LEU A 27 -15.70 -6.97 4.73
CA LEU A 27 -15.94 -8.42 4.83
C LEU A 27 -16.16 -8.83 6.29
N ASP A 28 -17.30 -9.49 6.55
CA ASP A 28 -17.60 -10.18 7.80
C ASP A 28 -17.29 -11.67 7.66
N THR A 29 -16.05 -12.04 7.98
CA THR A 29 -15.57 -13.43 7.86
C THR A 29 -16.07 -14.36 8.97
N LEU A 30 -16.73 -13.82 10.00
CA LEU A 30 -17.24 -14.59 11.14
C LEU A 30 -18.69 -15.03 10.90
N ASN A 31 -19.54 -14.11 10.42
CA ASN A 31 -20.98 -14.38 10.30
C ASN A 31 -21.45 -14.60 8.86
N ASN A 32 -20.65 -14.25 7.85
CA ASN A 32 -21.04 -14.39 6.44
C ASN A 32 -20.10 -15.38 5.71
N ALA A 33 -20.67 -16.50 5.26
CA ALA A 33 -19.93 -17.55 4.56
C ALA A 33 -19.34 -17.07 3.21
N VAL A 34 -20.07 -16.24 2.47
CA VAL A 34 -19.60 -15.65 1.19
C VAL A 34 -18.38 -14.76 1.45
N HIS A 35 -18.45 -13.90 2.46
CA HIS A 35 -17.33 -13.05 2.86
C HIS A 35 -16.10 -13.85 3.28
N ARG A 36 -16.29 -14.94 4.02
CA ARG A 36 -15.20 -15.84 4.40
C ARG A 36 -14.56 -16.48 3.17
N ILE A 37 -15.35 -16.99 2.23
CA ILE A 37 -14.84 -17.60 0.98
C ILE A 37 -14.06 -16.58 0.15
N VAL A 38 -14.59 -15.36 -0.01
CA VAL A 38 -13.91 -14.26 -0.71
C VAL A 38 -12.58 -13.92 -0.04
N TRP A 39 -12.57 -13.79 1.30
CA TRP A 39 -11.34 -13.52 2.05
C TRP A 39 -10.32 -14.64 1.90
N GLU A 40 -10.73 -15.90 2.02
CA GLU A 40 -9.85 -17.06 1.83
C GLU A 40 -9.27 -17.11 0.41
N ALA A 41 -10.08 -16.80 -0.60
CA ALA A 41 -9.63 -16.74 -2.00
C ALA A 41 -8.59 -15.64 -2.26
N LEU A 42 -8.64 -14.54 -1.50
CA LEU A 42 -7.65 -13.45 -1.53
C LEU A 42 -6.40 -13.78 -0.67
N ALA A 43 -6.59 -14.37 0.51
CA ALA A 43 -5.51 -14.62 1.47
C ALA A 43 -4.66 -15.84 1.11
N ASN A 44 -5.25 -16.86 0.48
CA ASN A 44 -4.58 -18.10 0.08
C ASN A 44 -3.92 -18.01 -1.31
N SER A 45 -3.80 -16.81 -1.87
CA SER A 45 -3.20 -16.48 -3.17
C SER A 45 -1.68 -16.68 -3.26
N ARG A 46 -1.12 -17.75 -2.67
CA ARG A 46 0.34 -17.97 -2.56
C ARG A 46 0.97 -18.73 -3.74
N ARG A 47 0.48 -18.54 -4.97
CA ARG A 47 1.05 -19.21 -6.18
C ARG A 47 2.08 -18.31 -6.87
N GLN A 48 3.10 -18.92 -7.50
CA GLN A 48 4.22 -18.22 -8.17
C GLN A 48 3.78 -17.29 -9.32
N ASP A 49 2.60 -17.50 -9.91
CA ASP A 49 2.08 -16.70 -11.04
C ASP A 49 1.19 -15.52 -10.62
N ARG A 50 1.16 -15.17 -9.32
CA ARG A 50 0.26 -14.13 -8.80
C ARG A 50 0.93 -12.80 -8.56
N SER A 51 0.10 -11.75 -8.56
CA SER A 51 0.55 -10.41 -8.25
C SER A 51 1.08 -10.40 -6.81
N PRO A 52 2.22 -9.76 -6.54
CA PRO A 52 2.86 -9.77 -5.23
C PRO A 52 2.16 -8.80 -4.27
N VAL A 53 0.94 -9.16 -3.88
CA VAL A 53 0.06 -8.42 -3.01
C VAL A 53 -0.02 -9.12 -1.65
N HIS A 54 0.13 -8.33 -0.59
CA HIS A 54 -0.17 -8.76 0.76
C HIS A 54 -1.52 -8.18 1.18
N PHE A 55 -2.53 -9.05 1.26
CA PHE A 55 -3.85 -8.66 1.75
C PHE A 55 -3.90 -8.67 3.28
N LYS A 56 -4.50 -7.63 3.85
CA LYS A 56 -4.73 -7.50 5.28
C LYS A 56 -6.19 -7.14 5.54
N LEU A 57 -6.89 -8.01 6.24
CA LEU A 57 -8.25 -7.72 6.70
C LEU A 57 -8.23 -6.58 7.72
N LEU A 58 -9.01 -5.54 7.45
CA LEU A 58 -9.22 -4.39 8.32
C LEU A 58 -10.50 -4.66 9.11
N GLY A 59 -10.36 -4.89 10.40
CA GLY A 59 -11.51 -5.07 11.28
C GLY A 59 -12.39 -3.80 11.36
N PRO A 60 -13.61 -3.91 11.93
CA PRO A 60 -14.55 -2.79 12.01
C PRO A 60 -14.01 -1.56 12.72
N VAL A 61 -13.09 -1.74 13.67
CA VAL A 61 -12.48 -0.69 14.50
C VAL A 61 -10.98 -0.52 14.15
N HIS A 62 -10.61 -0.72 12.88
CA HIS A 62 -9.22 -0.59 12.48
C HIS A 62 -8.74 0.86 12.56
N GLU A 63 -7.73 1.12 13.39
CA GLU A 63 -7.09 2.43 13.51
C GLU A 63 -5.79 2.51 12.68
N PHE A 64 -5.72 3.49 11.79
CA PHE A 64 -4.49 3.78 11.06
C PHE A 64 -3.52 4.60 11.93
N PRO A 65 -2.20 4.34 11.87
CA PRO A 65 -1.23 5.10 12.67
C PRO A 65 -1.31 6.60 12.39
N PRO A 66 -1.26 7.48 13.41
CA PRO A 66 -1.51 8.90 13.24
C PRO A 66 -0.56 9.53 12.21
N MET A 67 -1.10 10.43 11.39
CA MET A 67 -0.29 11.15 10.41
C MET A 67 0.63 12.13 11.14
N LYS A 68 1.93 12.09 10.81
CA LYS A 68 2.88 13.09 11.28
C LYS A 68 2.67 14.40 10.50
N PRO A 69 2.66 15.58 11.16
CA PRO A 69 2.55 16.85 10.47
C PRO A 69 3.60 16.99 9.37
N LYS A 70 3.18 17.45 8.19
CA LYS A 70 4.11 17.77 7.10
C LYS A 70 4.90 19.02 7.51
N ARG A 71 6.21 19.02 7.25
CA ARG A 71 7.06 20.19 7.48
C ARG A 71 7.09 21.05 6.24
N ASN A 72 6.90 22.36 6.43
CA ASN A 72 6.86 23.34 5.34
C ASN A 72 8.25 23.83 4.94
N SER A 73 9.23 23.79 5.85
CA SER A 73 10.63 24.15 5.56
C SER A 73 11.60 23.18 6.24
N TYR A 74 12.77 23.06 5.61
CA TYR A 74 13.88 22.20 6.03
C TYR A 74 15.18 22.98 6.24
N GLU A 75 15.17 24.30 6.05
CA GLU A 75 16.37 25.15 6.14
C GLU A 75 17.16 24.96 7.44
N TRP A 76 16.46 24.74 8.55
CA TRP A 76 17.04 24.50 9.88
C TRP A 76 16.87 23.06 10.37
N TYR A 77 16.47 22.14 9.50
CA TYR A 77 16.14 20.78 9.90
C TYR A 77 17.36 19.87 9.93
N ILE A 78 17.79 19.53 11.15
CA ILE A 78 18.83 18.53 11.39
C ILE A 78 18.15 17.17 11.63
N PRO A 79 18.35 16.16 10.76
CA PRO A 79 17.80 14.84 10.99
C PRO A 79 18.52 14.14 12.14
N LYS A 80 17.76 13.51 13.06
CA LYS A 80 18.29 12.74 14.20
C LYS A 80 19.13 11.49 13.83
N GLY A 81 19.24 11.17 12.54
CA GLY A 81 19.89 9.96 12.03
C GLY A 81 19.67 9.83 10.53
N ILE A 82 20.16 8.76 9.92
CA ILE A 82 20.12 8.48 8.48
C ILE A 82 18.78 7.83 8.11
N LEU A 83 18.43 6.67 8.66
CA LEU A 83 17.15 5.99 8.36
C LEU A 83 16.15 6.11 9.52
N LYS A 84 14.85 6.11 9.21
CA LYS A 84 13.79 6.09 10.22
C LYS A 84 13.41 4.63 10.52
N ARG A 85 13.61 4.18 11.78
CA ARG A 85 13.41 2.79 12.21
C ARG A 85 12.09 2.16 11.71
N ASN A 86 10.95 2.81 11.98
CA ASN A 86 9.63 2.23 11.65
C ASN A 86 9.16 2.51 10.21
N TRP A 87 10.00 3.08 9.34
CA TRP A 87 9.53 3.48 8.00
C TRP A 87 9.22 2.28 7.11
N MET A 88 10.06 1.23 7.11
CA MET A 88 9.76 -0.01 6.35
C MET A 88 8.51 -0.70 6.90
N LYS A 89 8.46 -0.91 8.23
CA LYS A 89 7.29 -1.48 8.92
C LYS A 89 5.99 -0.77 8.55
N LYS A 90 6.00 0.56 8.53
CA LYS A 90 4.83 1.37 8.16
C LYS A 90 4.28 0.97 6.78
N HIS A 91 5.14 0.88 5.77
CA HIS A 91 4.72 0.60 4.39
C HIS A 91 4.47 -0.89 4.11
N LEU A 92 5.03 -1.80 4.92
CA LEU A 92 4.80 -3.25 4.79
C LEU A 92 3.57 -3.74 5.56
N LYS A 93 3.20 -3.12 6.69
CA LYS A 93 2.21 -3.69 7.64
C LYS A 93 1.10 -2.75 8.09
N GLU A 94 1.35 -1.44 8.10
CA GLU A 94 0.49 -0.51 8.84
C GLU A 94 -0.37 0.35 7.92
N VAL A 95 0.24 0.96 6.89
CA VAL A 95 -0.45 1.87 5.96
C VAL A 95 -0.54 1.22 4.59
N PRO A 96 -1.72 0.76 4.17
CA PRO A 96 -1.89 0.12 2.88
C PRO A 96 -1.74 1.11 1.73
N ALA A 97 -1.28 0.62 0.59
CA ALA A 97 -1.26 1.37 -0.67
C ALA A 97 -2.68 1.56 -1.21
N VAL A 98 -3.53 0.55 -1.01
CA VAL A 98 -4.93 0.51 -1.45
C VAL A 98 -5.80 -0.04 -0.33
N VAL A 99 -6.98 0.54 -0.10
CA VAL A 99 -8.05 -0.09 0.67
C VAL A 99 -9.18 -0.47 -0.28
N ALA A 100 -9.44 -1.78 -0.38
CA ALA A 100 -10.57 -2.35 -1.09
C ALA A 100 -11.75 -2.52 -0.12
N ILE A 101 -12.85 -1.83 -0.41
CA ILE A 101 -14.06 -1.79 0.42
C ILE A 101 -15.09 -2.72 -0.22
N PHE A 102 -15.30 -3.87 0.41
CA PHE A 102 -16.29 -4.85 -0.03
C PHE A 102 -17.67 -4.49 0.49
N TYR A 103 -18.66 -4.68 -0.38
CA TYR A 103 -20.05 -4.37 -0.10
C TYR A 103 -20.98 -5.28 -0.91
N ASP A 104 -21.92 -5.96 -0.24
CA ASP A 104 -22.92 -6.79 -0.92
C ASP A 104 -23.97 -5.89 -1.58
N LEU A 105 -24.04 -5.90 -2.91
CA LEU A 105 -24.98 -5.08 -3.67
C LEU A 105 -25.15 -5.58 -5.11
N ASP A 106 -26.34 -6.09 -5.40
CA ASP A 106 -26.76 -6.41 -6.76
C ASP A 106 -27.32 -5.18 -7.49
N TRP A 107 -27.15 -5.13 -8.81
CA TRP A 107 -27.60 -3.98 -9.62
C TRP A 107 -29.10 -3.84 -9.72
N ASP A 108 -29.89 -4.81 -9.32
CA ASP A 108 -31.35 -4.76 -9.33
C ASP A 108 -31.94 -4.83 -7.91
N ASP A 109 -31.11 -4.57 -6.89
CA ASP A 109 -31.54 -4.52 -5.49
C ASP A 109 -32.72 -3.53 -5.32
N PRO A 110 -33.83 -3.95 -4.69
CA PRO A 110 -35.02 -3.12 -4.50
C PRO A 110 -34.79 -1.96 -3.53
N GLU A 111 -33.85 -2.10 -2.59
CA GLU A 111 -33.47 -1.11 -1.59
C GLU A 111 -32.24 -0.29 -2.06
N TRP A 112 -32.02 -0.23 -3.37
CA TRP A 112 -30.90 0.48 -3.99
C TRP A 112 -30.61 1.89 -3.43
N PRO A 113 -31.61 2.77 -3.21
CA PRO A 113 -31.35 4.09 -2.66
C PRO A 113 -30.66 4.03 -1.29
N GLU A 114 -31.10 3.13 -0.41
CA GLU A 114 -30.58 2.96 0.94
C GLU A 114 -29.21 2.30 0.92
N LYS A 115 -29.06 1.21 0.16
CA LYS A 115 -27.78 0.51 -0.04
C LYS A 115 -26.70 1.41 -0.60
N LYS A 116 -27.05 2.29 -1.54
CA LYS A 116 -26.14 3.29 -2.10
C LYS A 116 -25.66 4.26 -1.00
N ILE A 117 -26.57 4.77 -0.17
CA ILE A 117 -26.23 5.69 0.94
C ILE A 117 -25.31 4.98 1.95
N GLU A 118 -25.60 3.74 2.32
CA GLU A 118 -24.78 2.96 3.24
C GLU A 118 -23.37 2.73 2.67
N CYS A 119 -23.25 2.28 1.42
CA CYS A 119 -21.97 2.08 0.75
C CYS A 119 -21.17 3.39 0.68
N THR A 120 -21.81 4.50 0.29
CA THR A 120 -21.18 5.82 0.27
C THR A 120 -20.69 6.23 1.66
N SER A 121 -21.49 6.06 2.71
CA SER A 121 -21.11 6.37 4.09
C SER A 121 -19.88 5.56 4.53
N ARG A 122 -19.83 4.27 4.21
CA ARG A 122 -18.68 3.40 4.50
C ARG A 122 -17.40 3.87 3.80
N VAL A 123 -17.51 4.28 2.52
CA VAL A 123 -16.40 4.88 1.77
C VAL A 123 -15.90 6.16 2.45
N GLN A 124 -16.81 7.07 2.81
CA GLN A 124 -16.44 8.35 3.41
C GLN A 124 -15.80 8.17 4.79
N SER A 125 -16.29 7.23 5.61
CA SER A 125 -15.69 6.90 6.91
C SER A 125 -14.23 6.44 6.76
N ILE A 126 -13.96 5.52 5.84
CA ILE A 126 -12.60 5.03 5.58
C ILE A 126 -11.71 6.13 4.99
N ARG A 127 -12.26 6.97 4.09
CA ARG A 127 -11.56 8.13 3.54
C ARG A 127 -11.13 9.11 4.61
N ALA A 128 -12.02 9.43 5.56
CA ALA A 128 -11.72 10.31 6.69
C ALA A 128 -10.62 9.70 7.59
N ALA A 129 -10.67 8.40 7.87
CA ALA A 129 -9.62 7.73 8.65
C ALA A 129 -8.24 7.77 7.95
N LEU A 130 -8.24 7.84 6.62
CA LEU A 130 -7.05 7.91 5.77
C LEU A 130 -6.64 9.34 5.37
N GLU A 131 -7.31 10.37 5.89
CA GLU A 131 -7.10 11.76 5.50
C GLU A 131 -5.61 12.17 5.55
N GLY A 132 -5.18 12.94 4.54
CA GLY A 132 -3.81 13.40 4.37
C GLY A 132 -2.82 12.35 3.85
N ARG A 133 -3.25 11.09 3.69
CA ARG A 133 -2.48 10.02 3.04
C ARG A 133 -2.93 9.86 1.58
N HIS A 134 -2.02 9.40 0.72
CA HIS A 134 -2.34 9.13 -0.69
C HIS A 134 -2.88 7.71 -0.92
N THR A 135 -3.23 6.98 0.14
CA THR A 135 -3.79 5.62 0.05
C THR A 135 -5.00 5.64 -0.87
N ARG A 136 -5.02 4.75 -1.86
CA ARG A 136 -6.10 4.69 -2.85
C ARG A 136 -7.29 3.92 -2.27
N LEU A 137 -8.49 4.30 -2.68
CA LEU A 137 -9.72 3.60 -2.31
C LEU A 137 -10.30 2.93 -3.56
N GLY A 138 -10.73 1.68 -3.41
CA GLY A 138 -11.54 0.98 -4.38
C GLY A 138 -12.75 0.35 -3.71
N VAL A 139 -13.87 0.29 -4.43
CA VAL A 139 -15.09 -0.40 -3.98
C VAL A 139 -15.23 -1.69 -4.77
N VAL A 140 -15.53 -2.78 -4.07
CA VAL A 140 -15.76 -4.09 -4.66
C VAL A 140 -17.18 -4.51 -4.30
N LEU A 141 -18.05 -4.54 -5.29
CA LEU A 141 -19.42 -5.01 -5.13
C LEU A 141 -19.44 -6.53 -5.24
N ILE A 142 -19.87 -7.20 -4.17
CA ILE A 142 -20.15 -8.63 -4.22
C ILE A 142 -21.55 -8.79 -4.78
N GLN A 143 -21.67 -9.55 -5.87
CA GLN A 143 -22.94 -9.81 -6.55
C GLN A 143 -23.28 -11.29 -6.46
N HIS A 144 -24.51 -11.59 -6.04
CA HIS A 144 -24.98 -12.96 -5.91
C HIS A 144 -25.60 -13.50 -7.20
N LYS A 145 -25.93 -12.60 -8.13
CA LYS A 145 -26.45 -12.96 -9.45
C LYS A 145 -25.32 -13.16 -10.45
N ALA A 146 -25.54 -14.06 -11.40
CA ALA A 146 -24.62 -14.24 -12.51
C ALA A 146 -24.46 -12.93 -13.29
N PRO A 147 -23.24 -12.58 -13.74
CA PRO A 147 -23.03 -11.37 -14.51
C PRO A 147 -23.87 -11.43 -15.79
N ALA A 148 -24.65 -10.38 -16.04
CA ALA A 148 -25.41 -10.26 -17.28
C ALA A 148 -24.47 -10.32 -18.50
N VAL A 149 -24.98 -10.81 -19.62
CA VAL A 149 -24.20 -10.87 -20.88
C VAL A 149 -23.74 -9.47 -21.26
N ALA A 150 -22.46 -9.32 -21.55
CA ALA A 150 -21.83 -8.02 -21.76
C ALA A 150 -22.51 -7.24 -22.90
N GLY A 151 -23.07 -6.07 -22.58
CA GLY A 151 -23.58 -5.11 -23.57
C GLY A 151 -25.01 -4.58 -23.34
N GLU A 152 -25.81 -5.19 -22.46
CA GLU A 152 -27.25 -4.87 -22.36
C GLU A 152 -27.73 -4.36 -20.99
N ASP A 153 -26.87 -4.24 -19.99
CA ASP A 153 -27.29 -3.81 -18.65
C ASP A 153 -27.14 -2.29 -18.45
N VAL A 154 -28.01 -1.53 -19.11
CA VAL A 154 -28.12 -0.07 -18.97
C VAL A 154 -28.30 0.32 -17.50
N LEU A 155 -29.05 -0.49 -16.73
CA LEU A 155 -29.29 -0.27 -15.31
C LEU A 155 -27.99 -0.36 -14.52
N ALA A 156 -27.15 -1.36 -14.76
CA ALA A 156 -25.84 -1.49 -14.10
C ALA A 156 -24.92 -0.31 -14.41
N VAL A 157 -24.91 0.19 -15.65
CA VAL A 157 -24.09 1.34 -16.04
C VAL A 157 -24.53 2.60 -15.28
N ASP A 158 -25.84 2.89 -15.27
CA ASP A 158 -26.40 4.06 -14.59
C ASP A 158 -26.20 3.99 -13.07
N ARG A 159 -26.43 2.81 -12.48
CA ARG A 159 -26.24 2.57 -11.05
C ARG A 159 -24.76 2.63 -10.64
N ALA A 160 -23.85 2.09 -11.45
CA ALA A 160 -22.41 2.20 -11.22
C ALA A 160 -21.95 3.67 -11.25
N ALA A 161 -22.41 4.44 -12.23
CA ALA A 161 -22.11 5.86 -12.34
C ALA A 161 -22.66 6.64 -11.14
N ALA A 162 -23.91 6.38 -10.75
CA ALA A 162 -24.55 7.01 -9.60
C ALA A 162 -23.84 6.70 -8.27
N LEU A 163 -23.40 5.46 -8.07
CA LEU A 163 -22.64 5.05 -6.88
C LEU A 163 -21.26 5.70 -6.85
N CYS A 164 -20.53 5.69 -7.97
CA CYS A 164 -19.22 6.34 -8.08
C CYS A 164 -19.30 7.83 -7.79
N ALA A 165 -20.29 8.52 -8.35
CA ALA A 165 -20.53 9.93 -8.12
C ALA A 165 -20.86 10.22 -6.64
N ALA A 166 -21.74 9.42 -6.03
CA ALA A 166 -22.11 9.60 -4.61
C ALA A 166 -20.93 9.32 -3.66
N ALA A 167 -20.11 8.31 -3.96
CA ALA A 167 -18.96 7.92 -3.13
C ALA A 167 -17.68 8.72 -3.43
N ASP A 168 -17.69 9.60 -4.43
CA ASP A 168 -16.52 10.31 -4.95
C ASP A 168 -15.35 9.35 -5.28
N ILE A 169 -15.67 8.29 -6.03
CA ILE A 169 -14.72 7.27 -6.47
C ILE A 169 -14.58 7.31 -7.99
N ASN A 170 -13.35 7.21 -8.46
CA ASN A 170 -13.08 7.05 -9.89
C ASN A 170 -13.71 5.74 -10.39
N PRO A 171 -14.48 5.73 -11.50
CA PRO A 171 -15.10 4.51 -12.03
C PRO A 171 -14.14 3.34 -12.25
N LYS A 172 -12.86 3.59 -12.51
CA LYS A 172 -11.82 2.55 -12.64
C LYS A 172 -11.47 1.85 -11.31
N CYS A 173 -11.93 2.39 -10.19
CA CYS A 173 -11.75 1.87 -8.84
C CYS A 173 -13.04 1.23 -8.29
N LEU A 174 -14.07 1.07 -9.13
CA LEU A 174 -15.24 0.27 -8.84
C LEU A 174 -15.09 -1.09 -9.53
N PHE A 175 -15.21 -2.16 -8.75
CA PHE A 175 -15.06 -3.53 -9.20
C PHE A 175 -16.32 -4.32 -8.86
N VAL A 176 -16.64 -5.29 -9.71
CA VAL A 176 -17.71 -6.26 -9.46
C VAL A 176 -17.06 -7.62 -9.27
N LEU A 177 -17.40 -8.28 -8.16
CA LEU A 177 -16.98 -9.63 -7.83
C LEU A 177 -18.21 -10.53 -7.79
N PRO A 178 -18.52 -11.23 -8.90
CA PRO A 178 -19.61 -12.21 -8.91
C PRO A 178 -19.28 -13.39 -8.01
N HIS A 179 -20.18 -13.72 -7.09
CA HIS A 179 -20.13 -14.93 -6.27
C HIS A 179 -20.94 -16.04 -6.95
N VAL A 180 -20.41 -16.53 -8.07
CA VAL A 180 -20.92 -17.66 -8.84
C VAL A 180 -19.82 -18.70 -9.05
N ASP A 181 -20.11 -19.77 -9.79
CA ASP A 181 -19.10 -20.75 -10.19
C ASP A 181 -17.85 -20.06 -10.78
N HIS A 182 -16.66 -20.58 -10.47
CA HIS A 182 -15.37 -20.02 -10.88
C HIS A 182 -14.94 -18.68 -10.23
N LEU A 183 -15.37 -18.39 -8.98
CA LEU A 183 -14.91 -17.24 -8.17
C LEU A 183 -13.40 -16.96 -8.27
N GLN A 184 -12.58 -18.00 -8.32
CA GLN A 184 -11.13 -17.87 -8.34
C GLN A 184 -10.59 -17.01 -9.50
N GLY A 185 -11.21 -17.10 -10.68
CA GLY A 185 -10.83 -16.31 -11.86
C GLY A 185 -11.16 -14.83 -11.69
N TYR A 186 -12.32 -14.52 -11.10
CA TYR A 186 -12.70 -13.15 -10.77
C TYR A 186 -11.80 -12.55 -9.70
N VAL A 187 -11.47 -13.33 -8.66
CA VAL A 187 -10.53 -12.91 -7.61
C VAL A 187 -9.15 -12.60 -8.19
N LEU A 188 -8.65 -13.40 -9.14
CA LEU A 188 -7.36 -13.12 -9.81
C LEU A 188 -7.39 -11.80 -10.58
N ARG A 189 -8.47 -11.51 -11.31
CA ARG A 189 -8.65 -10.24 -12.03
C ARG A 189 -8.71 -9.06 -11.06
N LEU A 190 -9.44 -9.20 -9.96
CA LEU A 190 -9.52 -8.20 -8.90
C LEU A 190 -8.15 -7.94 -8.27
N GLU A 191 -7.42 -9.00 -7.94
CA GLU A 191 -6.07 -8.93 -7.37
C GLU A 191 -5.12 -8.13 -8.28
N ASN A 192 -5.13 -8.41 -9.59
CA ASN A 192 -4.33 -7.67 -10.56
C ASN A 192 -4.71 -6.18 -10.64
N ALA A 193 -6.01 -5.87 -10.60
CA ALA A 193 -6.46 -4.48 -10.61
C ALA A 193 -6.05 -3.72 -9.33
N LEU A 194 -6.17 -4.36 -8.16
CA LEU A 194 -5.72 -3.81 -6.90
C LEU A 194 -4.19 -3.65 -6.85
N TYR A 195 -3.46 -4.59 -7.45
CA TYR A 195 -2.01 -4.48 -7.62
C TYR A 195 -1.64 -3.27 -8.49
N GLU A 196 -2.29 -3.07 -9.64
CA GLU A 196 -2.06 -1.89 -10.50
C GLU A 196 -2.34 -0.58 -9.77
N MET A 197 -3.41 -0.53 -8.97
CA MET A 197 -3.68 0.61 -8.09
C MET A 197 -2.52 0.84 -7.10
N ALA A 198 -2.01 -0.21 -6.47
CA ALA A 198 -0.87 -0.12 -5.56
C ALA A 198 0.41 0.36 -6.28
N GLN A 199 0.67 -0.10 -7.50
CA GLN A 199 1.77 0.37 -8.34
C GLN A 199 1.70 1.88 -8.56
N GLY A 200 0.50 2.38 -8.90
CA GLY A 200 0.27 3.81 -9.06
C GLY A 200 0.47 4.61 -7.76
N TYR A 201 0.11 4.04 -6.61
CA TYR A 201 0.39 4.64 -5.29
C TYR A 201 1.90 4.77 -5.06
N TYR A 202 2.67 3.70 -5.21
CA TYR A 202 4.11 3.74 -4.98
C TYR A 202 4.84 4.66 -5.96
N GLN A 203 4.37 4.72 -7.23
CA GLN A 203 4.90 5.68 -8.20
C GLN A 203 4.68 7.13 -7.75
N GLN A 204 3.52 7.44 -7.15
CA GLN A 204 3.26 8.76 -6.59
C GLN A 204 4.15 9.04 -5.36
N GLU A 205 4.32 8.08 -4.45
CA GLU A 205 5.22 8.23 -3.30
C GLU A 205 6.67 8.47 -3.74
N ILE A 206 7.16 7.77 -4.77
CA ILE A 206 8.50 8.02 -5.36
C ILE A 206 8.61 9.46 -5.86
N ARG A 207 7.60 9.96 -6.57
CA ARG A 207 7.58 11.37 -7.04
C ARG A 207 7.60 12.35 -5.88
N HIS A 208 6.88 12.09 -4.79
CA HIS A 208 6.92 12.95 -3.59
C HIS A 208 8.29 12.94 -2.91
N VAL A 209 8.92 11.76 -2.77
CA VAL A 209 10.27 11.62 -2.20
C VAL A 209 11.30 12.35 -3.08
N LYS A 210 11.16 12.26 -4.41
CA LYS A 210 12.02 12.96 -5.38
C LYS A 210 11.85 14.48 -5.32
N SER A 211 10.61 14.97 -5.38
CA SER A 211 10.30 16.41 -5.28
C SER A 211 10.83 17.00 -3.97
N HIS A 212 10.63 16.30 -2.85
CA HIS A 212 11.18 16.75 -1.57
C HIS A 212 12.71 16.85 -1.59
N ARG A 213 13.40 15.92 -2.25
CA ARG A 213 14.87 15.92 -2.37
C ARG A 213 15.39 17.13 -3.16
N GLU A 214 14.63 17.68 -4.10
CA GLU A 214 15.04 18.84 -4.92
C GLU A 214 15.22 20.12 -4.09
N PHE A 215 14.54 20.23 -2.95
CA PHE A 215 14.65 21.36 -2.03
C PHE A 215 15.74 21.19 -0.95
N LEU A 216 16.58 20.15 -1.03
CA LEU A 216 17.61 19.87 -0.03
C LEU A 216 18.97 20.43 -0.44
N ASN A 217 19.64 21.10 0.50
CA ASN A 217 21.04 21.47 0.37
C ASN A 217 21.96 20.26 0.58
N LYS A 218 22.83 19.95 -0.41
CA LYS A 218 23.73 18.79 -0.40
C LYS A 218 24.74 18.80 0.74
N THR A 219 25.21 19.97 1.16
CA THR A 219 26.23 20.12 2.21
C THR A 219 25.63 19.92 3.60
N THR A 220 24.45 20.49 3.86
CA THR A 220 23.85 20.44 5.20
C THR A 220 22.91 19.25 5.42
N HIS A 221 22.40 18.63 4.35
CA HIS A 221 21.39 17.57 4.44
C HIS A 221 21.86 16.21 3.91
N GLN A 222 23.15 15.89 3.99
CA GLN A 222 23.70 14.64 3.43
C GLN A 222 22.94 13.37 3.89
N TYR A 223 22.56 13.28 5.18
CA TYR A 223 21.76 12.18 5.72
C TYR A 223 20.41 12.02 5.03
N LEU A 224 19.80 13.14 4.61
CA LEU A 224 18.56 13.09 3.84
C LEU A 224 18.82 12.59 2.42
N PHE A 225 19.93 12.92 1.77
CA PHE A 225 20.23 12.37 0.45
C PHE A 225 20.34 10.84 0.46
N VAL A 226 21.03 10.27 1.46
CA VAL A 226 21.05 8.81 1.69
C VAL A 226 19.63 8.29 1.91
N ARG A 227 18.89 8.88 2.86
CA ARG A 227 17.52 8.46 3.18
C ARG A 227 16.57 8.47 1.98
N HIS A 228 16.59 9.52 1.16
CA HIS A 228 15.66 9.66 0.04
C HIS A 228 15.98 8.63 -1.05
N GLN A 229 17.25 8.37 -1.33
CA GLN A 229 17.63 7.32 -2.27
C GLN A 229 17.22 5.94 -1.76
N TYR A 230 17.50 5.62 -0.49
CA TYR A 230 17.03 4.37 0.14
C TYR A 230 15.51 4.20 0.02
N LYS A 231 14.73 5.25 0.30
CA LYS A 231 13.27 5.21 0.20
C LYS A 231 12.79 4.97 -1.22
N MET A 232 13.36 5.66 -2.22
CA MET A 232 13.01 5.43 -3.63
C MET A 232 13.37 4.01 -4.06
N ALA A 233 14.49 3.47 -3.58
CA ALA A 233 14.88 2.09 -3.85
C ALA A 233 13.86 1.08 -3.29
N PHE A 234 13.49 1.23 -2.01
CA PHE A 234 12.52 0.38 -1.34
C PHE A 234 11.10 0.49 -1.95
N LEU A 235 10.68 1.70 -2.35
CA LEU A 235 9.41 1.89 -3.04
C LEU A 235 9.42 1.23 -4.43
N ASN A 236 10.56 1.18 -5.12
CA ASN A 236 10.68 0.42 -6.37
C ASN A 236 10.72 -1.10 -6.12
N GLU A 237 11.22 -1.59 -4.98
CA GLU A 237 11.05 -3.01 -4.61
C GLU A 237 9.57 -3.37 -4.44
N LEU A 238 8.79 -2.53 -3.75
CA LEU A 238 7.33 -2.71 -3.60
C LEU A 238 6.59 -2.70 -4.95
N LYS A 239 7.21 -2.10 -5.96
CA LYS A 239 6.74 -2.10 -7.35
C LYS A 239 7.25 -3.28 -8.18
N HIS A 240 8.12 -4.11 -7.63
CA HIS A 240 8.87 -5.13 -8.36
C HIS A 240 9.68 -4.58 -9.54
N ASP A 241 10.13 -3.33 -9.44
CA ASP A 241 11.04 -2.69 -10.40
C ASP A 241 12.49 -2.81 -9.88
N ASN A 242 13.01 -4.04 -9.96
CA ASN A 242 14.34 -4.39 -9.40
C ASN A 242 15.46 -3.54 -10.02
N ARG A 243 15.34 -3.19 -11.32
CA ARG A 243 16.33 -2.37 -12.02
C ARG A 243 16.44 -0.98 -11.41
N ASN A 244 15.32 -0.26 -11.28
CA ASN A 244 15.35 1.06 -10.66
C ASN A 244 15.64 0.98 -9.16
N SER A 245 15.19 -0.08 -8.49
CA SER A 245 15.52 -0.32 -7.08
C SER A 245 17.03 -0.42 -6.87
N HIS A 246 17.71 -1.25 -7.66
CA HIS A 246 19.16 -1.42 -7.61
C HIS A 246 19.89 -0.08 -7.85
N VAL A 247 19.51 0.67 -8.90
CA VAL A 247 20.10 1.99 -9.19
C VAL A 247 19.99 2.93 -7.99
N HIS A 248 18.82 3.00 -7.35
CA HIS A 248 18.61 3.86 -6.20
C HIS A 248 19.35 3.38 -4.94
N TYR A 249 19.47 2.07 -4.70
CA TYR A 249 20.28 1.55 -3.60
C TYR A 249 21.76 1.84 -3.80
N SER A 250 22.31 1.60 -4.99
CA SER A 250 23.70 1.94 -5.31
C SER A 250 23.96 3.44 -5.13
N THR A 251 23.05 4.30 -5.59
CA THR A 251 23.15 5.75 -5.38
C THR A 251 23.06 6.12 -3.89
N SER A 252 22.22 5.42 -3.11
CA SER A 252 22.14 5.60 -1.67
C SER A 252 23.46 5.26 -0.99
N TYR A 253 24.14 4.19 -1.44
CA TYR A 253 25.44 3.78 -0.94
C TYR A 253 26.52 4.81 -1.28
N SER A 254 26.56 5.32 -2.52
CA SER A 254 27.50 6.39 -2.91
C SER A 254 27.34 7.63 -2.03
N ASN A 255 26.11 8.08 -1.78
CA ASN A 255 25.86 9.22 -0.87
C ASN A 255 26.28 8.91 0.58
N LEU A 256 26.24 7.64 1.00
CA LEU A 256 26.64 7.22 2.33
C LEU A 256 28.17 7.32 2.49
N LEU A 257 28.93 7.01 1.44
CA LEU A 257 30.39 7.12 1.42
C LEU A 257 30.87 8.57 1.50
N GLU A 258 30.06 9.54 1.04
CA GLU A 258 30.36 10.98 1.15
C GLU A 258 30.12 11.56 2.55
N LEU A 259 29.55 10.77 3.48
CA LEU A 259 29.30 11.23 4.85
C LEU A 259 30.61 11.35 5.63
N ARG A 260 30.75 12.45 6.39
CA ARG A 260 31.79 12.54 7.41
C ARG A 260 31.48 11.57 8.54
N VAL A 261 32.32 10.55 8.69
CA VAL A 261 32.25 9.58 9.80
C VAL A 261 32.99 10.13 11.01
N ASN A 262 32.37 10.01 12.19
CA ASN A 262 32.92 10.32 13.50
C ASN A 262 32.46 9.26 14.52
N ASP A 263 32.98 9.33 15.74
CA ASP A 263 32.69 8.29 16.74
C ASP A 263 31.21 8.16 17.07
N THR A 264 30.44 9.26 17.01
CA THR A 264 29.03 9.28 17.37
C THR A 264 28.10 8.72 16.28
N ASN A 265 28.51 8.75 15.00
CA ASN A 265 27.71 8.22 13.88
C ASN A 265 28.29 6.96 13.24
N SER A 266 29.50 6.53 13.61
CA SER A 266 30.21 5.42 12.96
C SER A 266 29.41 4.12 12.93
N LEU A 267 28.73 3.79 14.03
CA LEU A 267 27.87 2.61 14.11
C LEU A 267 26.66 2.75 13.17
N GLU A 268 25.99 3.90 13.17
CA GLU A 268 24.82 4.12 12.30
C GLU A 268 25.20 4.02 10.82
N VAL A 269 26.32 4.62 10.41
CA VAL A 269 26.82 4.54 9.04
C VAL A 269 27.09 3.09 8.63
N LYS A 270 27.77 2.31 9.50
CA LYS A 270 28.04 0.87 9.24
C LYS A 270 26.76 0.06 9.15
N THR A 271 25.80 0.29 10.04
CA THR A 271 24.49 -0.40 10.00
C THR A 271 23.74 -0.09 8.71
N VAL A 272 23.67 1.18 8.31
CA VAL A 272 22.99 1.57 7.05
C VAL A 272 23.72 1.03 5.83
N ALA A 273 25.05 0.99 5.83
CA ALA A 273 25.84 0.34 4.78
C ALA A 273 25.48 -1.14 4.67
N GLY A 274 25.39 -1.84 5.81
CA GLY A 274 24.94 -3.24 5.87
C GLY A 274 23.54 -3.43 5.28
N TYR A 275 22.59 -2.54 5.61
CA TYR A 275 21.23 -2.62 5.08
C TYR A 275 21.17 -2.45 3.57
N ILE A 276 21.90 -1.46 3.04
CA ILE A 276 21.95 -1.20 1.60
C ILE A 276 22.61 -2.37 0.86
N ASN A 277 23.76 -2.84 1.35
CA ASN A 277 24.47 -3.96 0.74
C ASN A 277 23.63 -5.24 0.74
N TYR A 278 22.97 -5.56 1.86
CA TYR A 278 22.05 -6.70 1.92
C TYR A 278 20.96 -6.61 0.84
N LYS A 279 20.36 -5.43 0.66
CA LYS A 279 19.33 -5.21 -0.37
C LYS A 279 19.88 -5.32 -1.78
N VAL A 280 21.05 -4.74 -2.06
CA VAL A 280 21.71 -4.83 -3.38
C VAL A 280 22.03 -6.28 -3.74
N CYS A 281 22.58 -7.07 -2.83
CA CYS A 281 22.95 -8.46 -3.09
C CYS A 281 21.74 -9.39 -3.26
N ARG A 282 20.58 -9.01 -2.73
CA ARG A 282 19.36 -9.83 -2.78
C ARG A 282 18.49 -9.58 -4.01
N LEU A 283 18.56 -8.37 -4.57
CA LEU A 283 17.83 -7.97 -5.78
C LEU A 283 18.34 -8.68 -7.04
#